data_AF-A0A358NDK5-F1
#
_entry.id   AF-A0A358NDK5-F1
#
_cell.length_a   1.000
_cell.length_b   1.000
_cell.length_c   1.000
_cell.angle_alpha   90.00
_cell.angle_beta   90.00
_cell.angle_gamma   90.00
#
_symmetry.space_group_name_H-M   'P 1'
#
loop_
_entity.id
_entity.type
_entity.pdbx_description
1 polymer ?
#
loop_
_entity_poly.entity_id
_entity_poly.type
_entity_poly.pdbx_seq_one_letter_code
_entity_poly.pdbx_strand_id
1 'polypeptide(L)'
;LSMGDIHAVQGDGETVICALEMSGDITVKIDVLKNRNNIPTPFIVTKEKYLTTAADKSLDVCSIKAARKMHMFLQQHAGLTDAQSGMLLSLAGNLRISQVVNPAKGCIMEFPIGLAKEVFEK
;
A
#
# COMPACT_ATOMS: atom_id res chain seq x y z
N LEU A 1 18.13 -1.54 -5.63
CA LEU A 1 17.00 -0.59 -5.70
C LEU A 1 17.11 0.16 -7.02
N SER A 2 16.05 0.22 -7.81
CA SER A 2 15.95 1.03 -9.04
C SER A 2 14.60 1.73 -9.04
N MET A 3 14.53 2.95 -9.57
CA MET A 3 13.34 3.80 -9.61
C MET A 3 13.33 4.61 -10.91
N GLY A 4 12.14 4.90 -11.44
CA GLY A 4 11.89 5.66 -12.67
C GLY A 4 10.38 5.92 -12.80
N ASP A 5 9.89 6.18 -14.00
CA ASP A 5 8.44 6.33 -14.27
C ASP A 5 7.81 7.48 -13.47
N ILE A 6 8.36 8.69 -13.65
CA ILE A 6 7.99 9.85 -12.85
C ILE A 6 6.79 10.55 -13.50
N HIS A 7 5.72 10.71 -12.72
CA HIS A 7 4.52 11.42 -13.15
C HIS A 7 4.38 12.75 -12.41
N ALA A 8 4.10 13.83 -13.12
CA ALA A 8 3.76 15.11 -12.47
C ALA A 8 2.36 15.05 -11.83
N VAL A 9 1.44 14.32 -12.45
CA VAL A 9 0.10 14.04 -11.94
C VAL A 9 -0.42 12.73 -12.51
N GLN A 10 -1.07 11.93 -11.66
CA GLN A 10 -1.76 10.70 -12.03
C GLN A 10 -3.05 10.57 -11.19
N GLY A 11 -4.14 10.14 -11.82
CA GLY A 11 -5.35 9.72 -11.12
C GLY A 11 -5.35 8.22 -10.82
N ASP A 12 -6.11 7.82 -9.80
CA ASP A 12 -6.38 6.40 -9.51
C ASP A 12 -6.91 5.68 -10.76
N GLY A 13 -6.26 4.57 -11.11
CA GLY A 13 -6.65 3.73 -12.23
C GLY A 13 -5.83 3.94 -13.50
N GLU A 14 -5.21 5.11 -13.70
CA GLU A 14 -4.36 5.37 -14.88
C GLU A 14 -5.06 4.94 -16.19
N THR A 15 -6.32 5.34 -16.37
CA THR A 15 -7.26 4.65 -17.28
C THR A 15 -6.91 4.75 -18.78
N VAL A 16 -5.98 5.63 -19.14
CA VAL A 16 -5.56 5.89 -20.53
C VAL A 16 -4.08 5.57 -20.71
N ILE A 17 -3.66 4.41 -20.21
CA ILE A 17 -2.32 3.79 -20.30
C ILE A 17 -1.16 4.54 -19.62
N CYS A 18 -1.21 5.87 -19.55
CA CYS A 18 -0.15 6.70 -18.99
C CYS A 18 -0.70 7.85 -18.15
N ALA A 19 0.20 8.50 -17.43
CA ALA A 19 -0.05 9.71 -16.67
C ALA A 19 0.58 10.93 -17.37
N LEU A 20 0.75 12.05 -16.64
CA LEU A 20 1.61 13.14 -17.13
C LEU A 20 3.07 12.75 -16.91
N GLU A 21 3.61 12.02 -17.88
CA GLU A 21 5.00 11.53 -17.91
C GLU A 21 6.01 12.67 -17.91
N MET A 22 7.06 12.56 -17.08
CA MET A 22 8.14 13.54 -17.06
C MET A 22 9.49 12.95 -16.66
N SER A 23 10.57 13.68 -17.01
CA SER A 23 11.88 13.46 -16.41
C SER A 23 12.02 14.21 -15.09
N GLY A 24 12.87 13.73 -14.18
CA GLY A 24 13.13 14.42 -12.92
C GLY A 24 14.15 13.70 -12.05
N ASP A 25 14.56 14.39 -10.98
CA ASP A 25 15.49 13.87 -9.98
C ASP A 25 14.74 13.53 -8.69
N ILE A 26 15.01 12.35 -8.13
CA ILE A 26 14.44 11.89 -6.86
C ILE A 26 15.56 11.76 -5.83
N THR A 27 15.44 12.47 -4.71
CA THR A 27 16.33 12.28 -3.56
C THR A 27 15.74 11.28 -2.58
N VAL A 28 16.48 10.21 -2.26
CA VAL A 28 16.06 9.17 -1.31
C VAL A 28 17.14 8.88 -0.28
N LYS A 29 16.70 8.49 0.93
CA LYS A 29 17.55 7.86 1.95
C LYS A 29 17.25 6.37 1.97
N ILE A 30 18.29 5.54 1.97
CA ILE A 30 18.14 4.08 2.01
C ILE A 30 18.71 3.59 3.34
N ASP A 31 17.86 2.91 4.11
CA ASP A 31 18.23 2.23 5.34
C ASP A 31 17.91 0.73 5.21
N VAL A 32 18.71 -0.12 5.87
CA VAL A 32 18.47 -1.57 5.91
C VAL A 32 17.78 -1.91 7.23
N LEU A 33 16.50 -2.29 7.16
CA LEU A 33 15.73 -2.74 8.31
C LEU A 33 16.01 -4.23 8.58
N LYS A 34 16.93 -4.51 9.51
CA LYS A 34 17.20 -5.89 9.96
C LYS A 34 16.09 -6.39 10.89
N ASN A 35 15.79 -7.68 10.85
CA ASN A 35 14.83 -8.34 11.75
C ASN A 35 13.40 -7.79 11.68
N ARG A 36 12.96 -7.29 10.52
CA ARG A 36 11.60 -6.75 10.27
C ARG A 36 10.84 -7.55 9.21
N ASN A 37 10.95 -8.88 9.27
CA ASN A 37 10.24 -9.81 8.38
C ASN A 37 8.72 -9.85 8.62
N ASN A 38 8.23 -9.18 9.66
CA ASN A 38 6.82 -9.01 9.97
C ASN A 38 6.13 -7.88 9.17
N ILE A 39 6.88 -7.03 8.46
CA ILE A 39 6.27 -6.00 7.61
C ILE A 39 5.89 -6.64 6.27
N PRO A 40 4.61 -6.64 5.86
CA PRO A 40 4.23 -7.14 4.54
C PRO A 40 4.86 -6.25 3.47
N THR A 41 5.36 -6.80 2.36
CA THR A 41 5.94 -5.97 1.27
C THR A 41 5.14 -6.08 -0.03
N PRO A 42 5.07 -5.01 -0.85
CA PRO A 42 5.44 -3.64 -0.52
C PRO A 42 4.49 -3.00 0.51
N PHE A 43 5.03 -2.09 1.33
CA PHE A 43 4.29 -1.33 2.33
C PHE A 43 4.80 0.10 2.36
N ILE A 44 3.87 1.05 2.38
CA ILE A 44 4.15 2.47 2.30
C ILE A 44 3.59 3.13 3.54
N VAL A 45 4.38 4.00 4.15
CA VAL A 45 3.97 4.81 5.30
C VAL A 45 3.97 6.27 4.83
N THR A 46 2.81 6.91 4.93
CA THR A 46 2.67 8.36 4.72
C THR A 46 2.66 9.07 6.07
N LYS A 47 2.40 10.38 6.11
CA LYS A 47 2.23 11.10 7.37
C LYS A 47 1.04 10.59 8.19
N GLU A 48 0.01 10.08 7.53
CA GLU A 48 -1.30 9.81 8.15
C GLU A 48 -1.77 8.36 8.00
N LYS A 49 -1.24 7.62 7.01
CA LYS A 49 -1.76 6.33 6.59
C LYS A 49 -0.68 5.28 6.37
N TYR A 50 -1.00 4.05 6.73
CA TYR A 50 -0.38 2.81 6.26
C TYR A 50 -1.03 2.35 4.97
N LEU A 51 -0.21 1.89 4.02
CA LEU A 51 -0.67 1.41 2.73
C LEU A 51 -0.03 0.06 2.43
N THR A 52 -0.84 -0.99 2.29
CA THR A 52 -0.39 -2.25 1.69
C THR A 52 -0.72 -2.24 0.20
N THR A 53 0.16 -2.78 -0.62
CA THR A 53 -0.07 -2.88 -2.07
C THR A 53 -0.13 -4.33 -2.54
N ALA A 54 -0.87 -4.55 -3.62
CA ALA A 54 -0.88 -5.82 -4.33
C ALA A 54 -0.89 -5.58 -5.84
N ALA A 55 -0.45 -6.61 -6.56
CA ALA A 55 -0.56 -6.70 -8.00
C ALA A 55 -1.10 -8.08 -8.40
N ASP A 56 -2.03 -8.11 -9.34
CA ASP A 56 -2.58 -9.34 -9.91
C ASP A 56 -3.20 -9.06 -11.29
N LYS A 57 -3.30 -10.08 -12.16
CA LYS A 57 -3.98 -9.93 -13.47
C LYS A 57 -5.46 -9.59 -13.31
N SER A 58 -6.11 -10.10 -12.26
CA SER A 58 -7.48 -9.79 -11.90
C SER A 58 -7.53 -8.67 -10.86
N LEU A 59 -8.34 -7.64 -11.12
CA LEU A 59 -8.55 -6.56 -10.16
C LEU A 59 -9.20 -7.08 -8.87
N ASP A 60 -10.14 -8.02 -8.97
CA ASP A 60 -10.79 -8.67 -7.82
C ASP A 60 -9.79 -9.42 -6.94
N VAL A 61 -8.90 -10.21 -7.54
CA VAL A 61 -7.86 -10.92 -6.77
C VAL A 61 -6.86 -9.92 -6.17
N CYS A 62 -6.51 -8.88 -6.92
CA CYS A 62 -5.61 -7.82 -6.47
C CYS A 62 -6.15 -7.09 -5.23
N SER A 63 -7.43 -6.74 -5.26
CA SER A 63 -8.11 -6.02 -4.18
C SER A 63 -8.14 -6.84 -2.89
N ILE A 64 -8.47 -8.15 -2.98
CA ILE A 64 -8.44 -9.10 -1.87
C ILE A 64 -7.02 -9.23 -1.30
N LYS A 65 -6.00 -9.32 -2.16
CA LYS A 65 -4.60 -9.43 -1.73
C LYS A 65 -4.15 -8.20 -0.95
N ALA A 66 -4.48 -6.98 -1.41
CA ALA A 66 -4.14 -5.75 -0.72
C ALA A 66 -4.80 -5.68 0.67
N ALA A 67 -6.09 -6.00 0.75
CA ALA A 67 -6.85 -6.02 2.00
C ALA A 67 -6.31 -7.06 2.99
N ARG A 68 -6.04 -8.30 2.54
CA ARG A 68 -5.49 -9.37 3.38
C ARG A 68 -4.12 -9.01 3.95
N LYS A 69 -3.25 -8.35 3.19
CA LYS A 69 -1.97 -7.86 3.71
C LYS A 69 -2.17 -6.87 4.86
N MET A 70 -3.13 -5.94 4.74
CA MET A 70 -3.40 -4.97 5.81
C MET A 70 -4.01 -5.65 7.03
N HIS A 71 -4.94 -6.58 6.81
CA HIS A 71 -5.54 -7.38 7.87
C HIS A 71 -4.47 -8.15 8.68
N MET A 72 -3.53 -8.83 8.01
CA MET A 72 -2.41 -9.50 8.68
C MET A 72 -1.52 -8.52 9.46
N PHE A 73 -1.25 -7.35 8.89
CA PHE A 73 -0.49 -6.30 9.58
C PHE A 73 -1.19 -5.85 10.87
N LEU A 74 -2.51 -5.62 10.84
CA LEU A 74 -3.28 -5.24 12.02
C LEU A 74 -3.27 -6.32 13.10
N GLN A 75 -3.38 -7.60 12.73
CA GLN A 75 -3.28 -8.70 13.69
C GLN A 75 -1.91 -8.71 14.39
N GLN A 76 -0.84 -8.55 13.62
CA GLN A 76 0.53 -8.66 14.13
C GLN A 76 0.98 -7.43 14.93
N HIS A 77 0.51 -6.24 14.56
CA HIS A 77 1.05 -4.98 15.07
C HIS A 77 0.08 -4.17 15.94
N ALA A 78 -1.23 -4.38 15.81
CA ALA A 78 -2.23 -3.69 16.65
C ALA A 78 -2.75 -4.58 17.80
N GLY A 79 -2.39 -5.88 17.81
CA GLY A 79 -2.86 -6.85 18.81
C GLY A 79 -4.36 -7.13 18.72
N LEU A 80 -4.94 -6.97 17.53
CA LEU A 80 -6.36 -7.20 17.27
C LEU A 80 -6.60 -8.67 16.90
N THR A 81 -7.75 -9.20 17.28
CA THR A 81 -8.18 -10.51 16.80
C THR A 81 -8.48 -10.48 15.31
N ASP A 82 -8.65 -11.66 14.70
CA ASP A 82 -9.07 -11.80 13.30
C ASP A 82 -10.34 -11.01 12.97
N ALA A 83 -11.39 -11.19 13.78
CA ALA A 83 -12.67 -10.51 13.60
C ALA A 83 -12.56 -8.99 13.84
N GLN A 84 -11.79 -8.57 14.86
CA GLN A 84 -11.57 -7.14 15.13
C GLN A 84 -10.81 -6.47 13.99
N SER A 85 -9.77 -7.12 13.47
CA SER A 85 -8.99 -6.61 12.34
C SER A 85 -9.85 -6.48 11.09
N GLY A 86 -10.69 -7.48 10.81
CA GLY A 86 -11.62 -7.45 9.69
C GLY A 86 -12.66 -6.33 9.80
N MET A 87 -13.31 -6.21 10.96
CA MET A 87 -14.31 -5.15 11.18
C MET A 87 -13.69 -3.76 11.15
N LEU A 88 -12.54 -3.56 11.80
CA LEU A 88 -11.87 -2.27 11.82
C LEU A 88 -11.42 -1.85 10.41
N LEU A 89 -10.90 -2.80 9.63
CA LEU A 89 -10.51 -2.55 8.25
C LEU A 89 -11.72 -2.18 7.37
N SER A 90 -12.88 -2.79 7.61
CA SER A 90 -14.14 -2.45 6.92
C SER A 90 -14.68 -1.06 7.29
N LEU A 91 -14.46 -0.62 8.54
CA LEU A 91 -14.97 0.66 9.05
C LEU A 91 -14.06 1.86 8.73
N ALA A 92 -12.73 1.66 8.77
CA ALA A 92 -11.75 2.74 8.69
C ALA A 92 -10.77 2.60 7.53
N GLY A 93 -10.75 1.44 6.86
CA GLY A 93 -9.88 1.21 5.72
C GLY A 93 -10.47 1.72 4.41
N ASN A 94 -9.60 2.11 3.48
CA ASN A 94 -9.99 2.49 2.11
C ASN A 94 -9.25 1.63 1.09
N LEU A 95 -10.00 0.85 0.32
CA LEU A 95 -9.47 0.08 -0.79
C LEU A 95 -9.46 0.95 -2.05
N ARG A 96 -8.29 1.13 -2.66
CA ARG A 96 -8.06 1.99 -3.82
C ARG A 96 -7.44 1.23 -4.97
N ILE A 97 -7.64 1.76 -6.16
CA ILE A 97 -7.06 1.25 -7.40
C ILE A 97 -5.89 2.14 -7.75
N SER A 98 -4.69 1.56 -7.87
CA SER A 98 -3.51 2.29 -8.33
C SER A 98 -3.54 2.44 -9.85
N GLN A 99 -3.65 1.33 -10.57
CA GLN A 99 -3.75 1.31 -12.03
C GLN A 99 -4.51 0.07 -12.53
N VAL A 100 -5.13 0.19 -13.71
CA VAL A 100 -5.82 -0.93 -14.39
C VAL A 100 -5.28 -1.26 -15.78
N VAL A 101 -4.21 -0.60 -16.22
CA VAL A 101 -3.76 -0.65 -17.63
C VAL A 101 -2.57 -1.56 -17.87
N ASN A 102 -1.80 -1.88 -16.83
CA ASN A 102 -0.64 -2.76 -16.94
C ASN A 102 -1.04 -4.25 -17.05
N PRO A 103 -0.08 -5.14 -17.41
CA PRO A 103 -0.32 -6.59 -17.48
C PRO A 103 -0.87 -7.19 -16.18
N ALA A 104 -0.47 -6.62 -15.04
CA ALA A 104 -1.10 -6.83 -13.74
C ALA A 104 -1.72 -5.51 -13.28
N LYS A 105 -2.90 -5.56 -12.66
CA LYS A 105 -3.62 -4.45 -12.04
C LYS A 105 -3.05 -4.18 -10.65
N GLY A 106 -3.10 -2.93 -10.20
CA GLY A 106 -2.59 -2.52 -8.89
C GLY A 106 -3.71 -2.08 -7.95
N CYS A 107 -3.71 -2.60 -6.72
CA CYS A 107 -4.60 -2.16 -5.65
C CYS A 107 -3.80 -1.77 -4.40
N ILE A 108 -4.38 -0.84 -3.64
CA ILE A 108 -3.82 -0.31 -2.39
C ILE A 108 -4.89 -0.42 -1.31
N MET A 109 -4.54 -0.92 -0.13
CA MET A 109 -5.38 -0.81 1.06
C MET A 109 -4.78 0.25 1.98
N GLU A 110 -5.47 1.37 2.14
CA GLU A 110 -5.09 2.45 3.05
C GLU A 110 -5.71 2.23 4.44
N PHE A 111 -4.96 2.55 5.50
CA PHE A 111 -5.44 2.50 6.88
C PHE A 111 -4.83 3.63 7.73
N PRO A 112 -5.59 4.35 8.57
CA PRO A 112 -5.06 5.43 9.40
C PRO A 112 -4.02 4.97 10.42
N ILE A 113 -2.89 5.67 10.52
CA ILE A 113 -1.80 5.33 11.44
C ILE A 113 -2.28 5.35 12.90
N GLY A 114 -3.05 6.37 13.29
CA GLY A 114 -3.49 6.57 14.68
C GLY A 114 -4.40 5.48 15.26
N LEU A 115 -4.89 4.55 14.42
CA LEU A 115 -5.72 3.42 14.85
C LEU A 115 -4.93 2.11 15.03
N ALA A 116 -3.66 2.08 14.63
CA ALA A 116 -2.74 0.97 14.88
C ALA A 116 -1.61 1.41 15.83
N LYS A 117 -1.07 0.47 16.61
CA LYS A 117 -0.07 0.75 17.66
C LYS A 117 1.37 0.80 17.17
N GLU A 118 1.60 0.51 15.89
CA GLU A 118 2.94 0.52 15.31
C GLU A 118 3.44 1.96 15.15
N VAL A 119 4.72 2.20 15.38
CA VAL A 119 5.37 3.47 15.04
C VAL A 119 6.64 3.15 14.28
N PHE A 120 6.78 3.72 13.09
CA PHE A 120 8.03 3.65 12.33
C PHE A 120 8.83 4.91 12.69
N GLU A 121 9.74 4.77 13.66
CA GLU A 121 10.73 5.81 13.95
C GLU A 121 11.68 5.96 12.76
N LYS A 122 12.02 7.21 12.41
CA LYS A 122 12.88 7.56 11.26
C LYS A 122 14.35 7.55 11.62
#